data_AF-A0A511Y5M0-F1
#
_entry.id   AF-A0A511Y5M0-F1
#
_cell.length_a   1.000
_cell.length_b   1.000
_cell.length_c   1.000
_cell.angle_alpha   90.00
_cell.angle_beta   90.00
_cell.angle_gamma   90.00
#
_symmetry.space_group_name_H-M   'P 1'
#
loop_
_entity.id
_entity.type
_entity.pdbx_description
1 polymer ?
#
loop_
_entity_poly.entity_id
_entity_poly.type
_entity_poly.pdbx_seq_one_letter_code
_entity_poly.pdbx_strand_id
1 'polypeptide(L)'
;MNENLQNEINLHSAGATIRHQSAFDHLKSHQNDFQLDQEFIDKWVLPFYMKIWNTSGSWITDIKELKDEITEEVTATLLGDFNWRTRTVGAYLSAIKNYENQIDIIGVHLLKSELCYSGDLYALIFAFYNNEKTIGYLNQYLDYYLQQPQLHFDQERVMEVVVYLDTINGTNNFAKHMINWEKMLENQNAISKVRNIQTAKFIEQHEGEAKAKEFLASVSNLKFNYNLDTEWITAPLQLLKELREYCK
;
A
#
# COMPACT_ATOMS: atom_id res chain seq x y z
N MET A 1 21.56 16.77 18.43
CA MET A 1 21.34 16.04 17.16
C MET A 1 21.01 17.07 16.09
N ASN A 2 21.55 16.97 14.88
CA ASN A 2 21.23 17.93 13.81
C ASN A 2 19.74 17.83 13.44
N GLU A 3 19.03 18.95 13.34
CA GLU A 3 17.60 18.99 13.00
C GLU A 3 17.27 18.23 11.70
N ASN A 4 18.19 18.27 10.73
CA ASN A 4 18.03 17.53 9.48
C ASN A 4 18.05 16.00 9.70
N LEU A 5 18.94 15.50 10.56
CA LEU A 5 19.00 14.07 10.90
C LEU A 5 17.75 13.63 11.68
N GLN A 6 17.26 14.45 12.60
CA GLN A 6 16.00 14.15 13.32
C GLN A 6 14.81 14.09 12.35
N ASN A 7 14.75 14.99 11.37
CA ASN A 7 13.69 14.98 10.36
C ASN A 7 13.77 13.73 9.48
N GLU A 8 14.95 13.33 9.03
CA GLU A 8 15.15 12.09 8.26
C GLU A 8 14.73 10.84 9.06
N ILE A 9 15.08 10.78 10.35
CA ILE A 9 14.65 9.70 11.25
C ILE A 9 13.12 9.68 11.35
N ASN A 10 12.48 10.83 11.55
CA ASN A 10 11.03 10.92 11.67
C ASN A 10 10.31 10.45 10.40
N LEU A 11 10.79 10.88 9.22
CA LEU A 11 10.26 10.46 7.93
C LEU A 11 10.44 8.94 7.72
N HIS A 12 11.60 8.40 8.07
CA HIS A 12 11.83 6.96 7.99
C HIS A 12 10.89 6.17 8.91
N SER A 13 10.74 6.59 10.17
CA SER A 13 9.83 5.96 11.14
C SER A 13 8.37 6.02 10.71
N ALA A 14 7.96 7.12 10.07
CA ALA A 14 6.64 7.33 9.49
C ALA A 14 6.35 6.47 8.26
N GLY A 15 7.37 5.95 7.58
CA GLY A 15 7.25 5.18 6.33
C GLY A 15 7.51 5.98 5.05
N ALA A 16 7.94 7.23 5.14
CA ALA A 16 8.36 8.06 3.99
C ALA A 16 9.82 7.76 3.62
N THR A 17 10.07 6.53 3.19
CA THR A 17 11.41 6.02 2.89
C THR A 17 11.90 6.37 1.49
N ILE A 18 10.98 6.70 0.57
CA ILE A 18 11.26 7.12 -0.80
C ILE A 18 10.62 8.49 -1.02
N ARG A 19 11.38 9.44 -1.57
CA ARG A 19 10.86 10.75 -2.01
C ARG A 19 11.02 10.83 -3.53
N HIS A 20 9.91 10.94 -4.25
CA HIS A 20 9.90 11.14 -5.70
C HIS A 20 9.04 12.35 -6.04
N GLN A 21 9.35 12.98 -7.17
CA GLN A 21 8.43 13.94 -7.77
C GLN A 21 7.29 13.16 -8.40
N SER A 22 6.05 13.49 -8.02
CA SER A 22 4.86 12.78 -8.48
C SER A 22 4.05 13.64 -9.43
N ALA A 23 3.41 13.02 -10.44
CA ALA A 23 2.37 13.69 -11.22
C ALA A 23 1.22 14.22 -10.34
N PHE A 24 1.09 13.68 -9.13
CA PHE A 24 0.08 14.00 -8.13
C PHE A 24 0.53 15.04 -7.08
N ASP A 25 1.67 15.71 -7.29
CA ASP A 25 2.17 16.74 -6.36
C ASP A 25 1.21 17.93 -6.21
N HIS A 26 0.41 18.20 -7.23
CA HIS A 26 -0.64 19.23 -7.23
C HIS A 26 -1.83 18.87 -6.33
N LEU A 27 -2.01 17.59 -5.96
CA LEU A 27 -3.06 17.16 -5.04
C LEU A 27 -2.66 17.46 -3.61
N LYS A 28 -3.61 17.99 -2.82
CA LYS A 28 -3.41 18.27 -1.40
C LYS A 28 -3.80 17.05 -0.57
N SER A 29 -2.82 16.45 0.10
CA SER A 29 -3.09 15.41 1.11
C SER A 29 -3.90 15.99 2.26
N HIS A 30 -4.84 15.20 2.78
CA HIS A 30 -5.40 15.47 4.10
C HIS A 30 -4.31 15.32 5.16
N GLN A 31 -4.14 16.33 6.00
CA GLN A 31 -3.11 16.36 7.04
C GLN A 31 -3.67 17.04 8.28
N ASN A 32 -3.32 16.52 9.45
CA ASN A 32 -3.60 17.19 10.72
C ASN A 32 -2.66 18.39 10.87
N ASP A 33 -3.13 19.43 11.55
CA ASP A 33 -2.32 20.56 12.02
C ASP A 33 -1.80 20.35 13.45
N PHE A 34 -2.03 19.17 14.02
CA PHE A 34 -1.57 18.73 15.34
C PHE A 34 -0.91 17.35 15.30
N GLN A 35 -0.14 17.04 16.33
CA GLN A 35 0.40 15.69 16.57
C GLN A 35 -0.61 14.88 17.37
N LEU A 36 -0.78 13.61 17.01
CA LEU A 36 -1.59 12.68 17.79
C LEU A 36 -0.91 12.46 19.15
N ASP A 37 -1.71 12.52 20.22
CA ASP A 37 -1.21 12.14 21.54
C ASP A 37 -1.07 10.60 21.66
N GLN A 38 -0.30 10.17 22.65
CA GLN A 38 0.02 8.76 22.83
C GLN A 38 -1.23 7.95 23.22
N GLU A 39 -2.18 8.52 23.95
CA GLU A 39 -3.41 7.83 24.37
C GLU A 39 -4.27 7.50 23.14
N PHE A 40 -4.36 8.43 22.19
CA PHE A 40 -5.04 8.24 20.92
C PHE A 40 -4.36 7.14 20.10
N ILE A 41 -3.03 7.13 20.02
CA ILE A 41 -2.25 6.09 19.31
C ILE A 41 -2.44 4.72 19.98
N ASP A 42 -2.38 4.66 21.31
CA ASP A 42 -2.51 3.43 22.08
C ASP A 42 -3.90 2.81 21.92
N LYS A 43 -4.93 3.65 21.83
CA LYS A 43 -6.31 3.21 21.62
C LYS A 43 -6.57 2.80 20.17
N TRP A 44 -6.21 3.66 19.22
CA TRP A 44 -6.69 3.53 17.84
C TRP A 44 -5.70 2.90 16.87
N VAL A 45 -4.42 2.77 17.22
CA VAL A 45 -3.40 2.35 16.27
C VAL A 45 -2.76 1.05 16.71
N LEU A 46 -2.17 1.02 17.90
CA LEU A 46 -1.39 -0.12 18.40
C LEU A 46 -2.16 -1.46 18.38
N PRO A 47 -3.45 -1.52 18.72
CA PRO A 47 -4.17 -2.79 18.74
C PRO A 47 -4.38 -3.38 17.34
N PHE A 48 -4.34 -2.56 16.29
CA PHE A 48 -4.91 -2.89 14.98
C PHE A 48 -3.91 -2.89 13.81
N TYR A 49 -2.93 -1.99 13.78
CA TYR A 49 -2.18 -1.70 12.54
C TYR A 49 -1.44 -2.92 11.94
N MET A 50 -0.99 -3.88 12.76
CA MET A 50 -0.39 -5.14 12.30
C MET A 50 -1.39 -6.29 12.15
N LYS A 51 -2.61 -6.14 12.66
CA LYS A 51 -3.59 -7.22 12.77
C LYS A 51 -4.72 -7.13 11.77
N ILE A 52 -4.99 -5.96 11.20
CA ILE A 52 -6.06 -5.71 10.22
C ILE A 52 -5.99 -6.65 9.00
N TRP A 53 -4.80 -7.14 8.66
CA TRP A 53 -4.59 -8.12 7.59
C TRP A 53 -4.96 -9.56 7.97
N ASN A 54 -5.10 -9.87 9.26
CA ASN A 54 -5.45 -11.20 9.73
C ASN A 54 -6.96 -11.38 9.76
N THR A 55 -7.50 -12.40 9.09
CA THR A 55 -8.96 -12.63 9.03
C THR A 55 -9.56 -13.24 10.31
N SER A 56 -8.76 -13.34 11.38
CA SER A 56 -9.18 -13.83 12.70
C SER A 56 -8.33 -13.20 13.81
N GLY A 57 -8.80 -13.30 15.05
CA GLY A 57 -8.08 -12.86 16.24
C GLY A 57 -8.89 -11.95 17.16
N SER A 58 -8.35 -11.67 18.34
CA SER A 58 -9.03 -10.87 19.38
C SER A 58 -9.33 -9.43 18.95
N TRP A 59 -8.53 -8.89 18.03
CA TRP A 59 -8.67 -7.52 17.51
C TRP A 59 -10.02 -7.25 16.84
N ILE A 60 -10.67 -8.30 16.31
CA ILE A 60 -12.01 -8.22 15.75
C ILE A 60 -13.01 -7.88 16.86
N THR A 61 -12.87 -8.51 18.03
CA THR A 61 -13.69 -8.19 19.21
C THR A 61 -13.41 -6.77 19.68
N ASP A 62 -12.14 -6.36 19.74
CA ASP A 62 -11.75 -5.01 20.14
C ASP A 62 -12.42 -3.94 19.23
N ILE A 63 -12.46 -4.14 17.91
CA ILE A 63 -13.20 -3.24 16.98
C ILE A 63 -14.70 -3.22 17.29
N LYS A 64 -15.29 -4.39 17.55
CA LYS A 64 -16.72 -4.52 17.85
C LYS A 64 -17.11 -3.77 19.12
N GLU A 65 -16.26 -3.82 20.14
CA GLU A 65 -16.46 -3.09 21.40
C GLU A 65 -16.34 -1.57 21.20
N LEU A 66 -15.43 -1.13 20.33
CA LEU A 66 -15.22 0.29 20.00
C LEU A 66 -16.18 0.85 18.94
N LYS A 67 -17.11 0.04 18.40
CA LYS A 67 -17.89 0.39 17.18
C LYS A 67 -18.63 1.73 17.24
N ASP A 68 -19.07 2.13 18.44
CA ASP A 68 -19.85 3.34 18.68
C ASP A 68 -18.94 4.57 18.85
N GLU A 69 -17.66 4.35 19.14
CA GLU A 69 -16.64 5.38 19.29
C GLU A 69 -15.86 5.64 17.99
N ILE A 70 -15.98 4.76 17.00
CA ILE A 70 -15.42 4.99 15.66
C ILE A 70 -16.30 6.04 14.97
N THR A 71 -15.91 7.30 15.11
CA THR A 71 -16.55 8.44 14.46
C THR A 71 -15.81 8.86 13.20
N GLU A 72 -16.47 9.65 12.37
CA GLU A 72 -15.86 10.24 11.18
C GLU A 72 -14.65 11.12 11.53
N GLU A 73 -14.72 11.84 12.66
CA GLU A 73 -13.62 12.65 13.16
C GLU A 73 -12.40 11.80 13.57
N VAL A 74 -12.63 10.66 14.23
CA VAL A 74 -11.56 9.72 14.59
C VAL A 74 -10.86 9.21 13.34
N THR A 75 -11.61 8.78 12.32
CA THR A 75 -11.02 8.23 11.10
C THR A 75 -10.34 9.30 10.27
N ALA A 76 -10.89 10.53 10.20
CA ALA A 76 -10.24 11.66 9.56
C ALA A 76 -8.95 12.06 10.26
N THR A 77 -8.93 12.02 11.60
CA THR A 77 -7.73 12.30 12.41
C THR A 77 -6.64 11.25 12.16
N LEU A 78 -6.99 9.96 12.10
CA LEU A 78 -6.05 8.90 11.73
C LEU A 78 -5.51 9.05 10.31
N LEU A 79 -6.37 9.42 9.35
CA LEU A 79 -5.98 9.65 7.95
C LEU A 79 -5.10 10.89 7.77
N GLY A 80 -5.20 11.86 8.67
CA GLY A 80 -4.42 13.11 8.61
C GLY A 80 -3.03 13.01 9.22
N ASP A 81 -2.75 11.96 9.99
CA ASP A 81 -1.40 11.75 10.53
C ASP A 81 -0.46 11.23 9.43
N PHE A 82 0.74 11.79 9.36
CA PHE A 82 1.74 11.42 8.35
C PHE A 82 2.51 10.18 8.82
N ASN A 83 1.81 9.05 8.93
CA ASN A 83 2.37 7.76 9.35
C ASN A 83 1.56 6.62 8.74
N TRP A 84 2.24 5.65 8.12
CA TRP A 84 1.55 4.58 7.40
C TRP A 84 0.63 3.78 8.32
N ARG A 85 1.01 3.59 9.59
CA ARG A 85 0.25 2.80 10.57
C ARG A 85 -1.09 3.45 10.87
N THR A 86 -1.10 4.76 11.09
CA THR A 86 -2.30 5.51 11.45
C THR A 86 -3.23 5.62 10.24
N ARG A 87 -2.71 5.96 9.06
CA ARG A 87 -3.52 6.02 7.84
C ARG A 87 -4.11 4.66 7.44
N THR A 88 -3.36 3.58 7.61
CA THR A 88 -3.84 2.22 7.36
C THR A 88 -5.05 1.90 8.27
N VAL A 89 -4.94 2.17 9.58
CA VAL A 89 -6.08 1.95 10.48
C VAL A 89 -7.25 2.89 10.17
N GLY A 90 -6.98 4.19 9.92
CA GLY A 90 -8.00 5.17 9.57
C GLY A 90 -8.80 4.80 8.33
N ALA A 91 -8.14 4.32 7.27
CA ALA A 91 -8.81 3.86 6.05
C ALA A 91 -9.69 2.62 6.30
N TYR A 92 -9.21 1.67 7.10
CA TYR A 92 -9.98 0.48 7.45
C TYR A 92 -11.23 0.82 8.27
N LEU A 93 -11.07 1.63 9.32
CA LEU A 93 -12.16 2.06 10.19
C LEU A 93 -13.20 2.92 9.43
N SER A 94 -12.73 3.78 8.52
CA SER A 94 -13.60 4.54 7.61
C SER A 94 -14.47 3.61 6.76
N ALA A 95 -13.88 2.53 6.24
CA ALA A 95 -14.57 1.58 5.38
C ALA A 95 -15.68 0.82 6.13
N ILE A 96 -15.39 0.32 7.34
CA ILE A 96 -16.38 -0.43 8.14
C ILE A 96 -17.53 0.47 8.63
N LYS A 97 -17.30 1.77 8.86
CA LYS A 97 -18.35 2.73 9.22
C LYS A 97 -19.06 3.36 8.01
N ASN A 98 -18.61 3.03 6.80
CA ASN A 98 -19.14 3.57 5.54
C ASN A 98 -19.05 5.10 5.43
N TYR A 99 -17.95 5.71 5.87
CA TYR A 99 -17.69 7.14 5.69
C TYR A 99 -17.24 7.45 4.25
N GLU A 100 -18.18 7.39 3.31
CA GLU A 100 -17.92 7.56 1.87
C GLU A 100 -17.30 8.91 1.50
N ASN A 101 -17.53 9.94 2.31
CA ASN A 101 -16.91 11.25 2.13
C ASN A 101 -15.38 11.22 2.33
N GLN A 102 -14.83 10.18 2.95
CA GLN A 102 -13.39 9.99 3.13
C GLN A 102 -12.75 9.19 1.99
N ILE A 103 -13.52 8.70 1.01
CA ILE A 103 -12.99 8.00 -0.17
C ILE A 103 -11.97 8.86 -0.92
N ASP A 104 -12.20 10.17 -1.04
CA ASP A 104 -11.26 11.08 -1.70
C ASP A 104 -9.97 11.27 -0.92
N ILE A 105 -10.04 11.28 0.41
CA ILE A 105 -8.85 11.36 1.25
C ILE A 105 -7.96 10.13 0.99
N ILE A 106 -8.57 8.94 1.01
CA ILE A 106 -7.88 7.68 0.76
C ILE A 106 -7.34 7.62 -0.69
N GLY A 107 -8.11 8.15 -1.66
CA GLY A 107 -7.72 8.19 -3.07
C GLY A 107 -6.51 9.07 -3.32
N VAL A 108 -6.50 10.27 -2.75
CA VAL A 108 -5.34 11.17 -2.81
C VAL A 108 -4.13 10.53 -2.14
N HIS A 109 -4.30 9.85 -1.00
CA HIS A 109 -3.19 9.16 -0.33
C HIS A 109 -2.62 8.02 -1.18
N LEU A 110 -3.47 7.23 -1.84
CA LEU A 110 -3.03 6.19 -2.80
C LEU A 110 -2.23 6.82 -3.95
N LEU A 111 -2.80 7.83 -4.62
CA LEU A 111 -2.17 8.47 -5.78
C LEU A 111 -0.83 9.11 -5.42
N LYS A 112 -0.72 9.79 -4.29
CA LYS A 112 0.54 10.43 -3.90
C LYS A 112 1.59 9.42 -3.44
N SER A 113 1.18 8.25 -2.92
CA SER A 113 2.08 7.18 -2.46
C SER A 113 3.18 7.70 -1.54
N GLU A 114 2.81 8.56 -0.58
CA GLU A 114 3.76 9.28 0.29
C GLU A 114 4.42 8.38 1.34
N LEU A 115 3.80 7.23 1.62
CA LEU A 115 4.15 6.33 2.72
C LEU A 115 4.11 4.88 2.24
N CYS A 116 5.06 4.06 2.67
CA CYS A 116 5.09 2.64 2.35
C CYS A 116 4.06 1.84 3.16
N TYR A 117 3.69 0.64 2.69
CA TYR A 117 2.79 -0.32 3.37
C TYR A 117 1.31 0.07 3.53
N SER A 118 0.85 1.12 2.84
CA SER A 118 -0.57 1.52 2.89
C SER A 118 -1.30 1.36 1.55
N GLY A 119 -0.60 1.30 0.41
CA GLY A 119 -1.25 1.31 -0.90
C GLY A 119 -2.03 0.04 -1.21
N ASP A 120 -1.55 -1.11 -0.77
CA ASP A 120 -2.26 -2.38 -0.86
C ASP A 120 -3.58 -2.39 -0.05
N LEU A 121 -3.57 -1.80 1.16
CA LEU A 121 -4.79 -1.66 1.94
C LEU A 121 -5.77 -0.69 1.28
N TYR A 122 -5.29 0.45 0.77
CA TYR A 122 -6.16 1.39 0.06
C TYR A 122 -6.81 0.72 -1.16
N ALA A 123 -6.05 -0.10 -1.89
CA ALA A 123 -6.58 -0.87 -3.00
C ALA A 123 -7.65 -1.88 -2.53
N LEU A 124 -7.43 -2.59 -1.42
CA LEU A 124 -8.44 -3.48 -0.82
C LEU A 124 -9.71 -2.71 -0.42
N ILE A 125 -9.59 -1.53 0.20
CA ILE A 125 -10.74 -0.69 0.56
C ILE A 125 -11.50 -0.24 -0.70
N PHE A 126 -10.80 0.07 -1.78
CA PHE A 126 -11.43 0.40 -3.06
C PHE A 126 -12.12 -0.78 -3.73
N ALA A 127 -11.56 -1.99 -3.60
CA ALA A 127 -12.23 -3.22 -3.99
C ALA A 127 -13.50 -3.46 -3.17
N PHE A 128 -13.46 -3.12 -1.88
CA PHE A 128 -14.60 -3.27 -0.99
C PHE A 128 -15.76 -2.31 -1.32
N TYR A 129 -15.46 -1.05 -1.65
CA TYR A 129 -16.47 -0.08 -2.11
C TYR A 129 -16.99 -0.40 -3.52
N ASN A 130 -16.14 -0.93 -4.40
CA ASN A 130 -16.47 -1.36 -5.76
C ASN A 130 -17.43 -0.40 -6.52
N ASN A 131 -17.03 0.87 -6.65
CA ASN A 131 -17.80 1.84 -7.40
C ASN A 131 -16.92 2.55 -8.43
N GLU A 132 -17.55 3.31 -9.34
CA GLU A 132 -16.86 3.99 -10.43
C GLU A 132 -15.71 4.88 -9.95
N LYS A 133 -15.91 5.55 -8.80
CA LYS A 133 -14.91 6.47 -8.24
C LYS A 133 -13.69 5.74 -7.72
N THR A 134 -13.88 4.66 -6.96
CA THR A 134 -12.76 3.87 -6.42
C THR A 134 -12.00 3.14 -7.51
N ILE A 135 -12.70 2.61 -8.52
CA ILE A 135 -12.09 2.06 -9.73
C ILE A 135 -11.30 3.14 -10.48
N GLY A 136 -11.83 4.37 -10.54
CA GLY A 136 -11.13 5.51 -11.12
C GLY A 136 -9.78 5.79 -10.47
N TYR A 137 -9.70 5.77 -9.13
CA TYR A 137 -8.44 5.95 -8.41
C TYR A 137 -7.43 4.83 -8.68
N LEU A 138 -7.87 3.57 -8.74
CA LEU A 138 -7.00 2.43 -9.07
C LEU A 138 -6.40 2.58 -10.47
N ASN A 139 -7.22 2.96 -11.45
CA ASN A 139 -6.76 3.18 -12.83
C ASN A 139 -5.77 4.35 -12.92
N GLN A 140 -6.08 5.49 -12.29
CA GLN A 140 -5.18 6.66 -12.28
C GLN A 140 -3.83 6.33 -11.64
N TYR A 141 -3.82 5.53 -10.56
CA TYR A 141 -2.59 5.05 -9.95
C TYR A 141 -1.77 4.24 -10.95
N LEU A 142 -2.38 3.24 -11.61
CA LEU A 142 -1.68 2.36 -12.55
C LEU A 142 -1.21 3.09 -13.81
N ASP A 143 -2.02 4.03 -14.33
CA ASP A 143 -1.67 4.87 -15.47
C ASP A 143 -0.33 5.57 -15.25
N TYR A 144 -0.07 6.04 -14.03
CA TYR A 144 1.18 6.71 -13.68
C TYR A 144 2.28 5.72 -13.25
N TYR A 145 2.04 4.89 -12.23
CA TYR A 145 3.10 4.16 -11.55
C TYR A 145 3.63 2.93 -12.30
N LEU A 146 2.89 2.39 -13.27
CA LEU A 146 3.43 1.36 -14.17
C LEU A 146 4.53 1.92 -15.08
N GLN A 147 4.52 3.23 -15.32
CA GLN A 147 5.57 3.91 -16.10
C GLN A 147 6.80 4.27 -15.24
N GLN A 148 6.78 3.96 -13.94
CA GLN A 148 7.85 4.25 -12.99
C GLN A 148 8.49 2.96 -12.45
N PRO A 149 9.15 2.14 -13.31
CA PRO A 149 9.67 0.82 -12.92
C PRO A 149 10.72 0.85 -11.82
N GLN A 150 11.35 2.02 -11.60
CA GLN A 150 12.31 2.25 -10.52
C GLN A 150 11.66 2.42 -9.13
N LEU A 151 10.36 2.73 -9.08
CA LEU A 151 9.61 2.87 -7.83
C LEU A 151 9.00 1.50 -7.49
N HIS A 152 9.49 0.88 -6.41
CA HIS A 152 8.95 -0.38 -5.89
C HIS A 152 7.82 -0.11 -4.89
N PHE A 153 6.69 0.39 -5.39
CA PHE A 153 5.49 0.65 -4.60
C PHE A 153 4.49 -0.51 -4.75
N ASP A 154 3.19 -0.22 -4.64
CA ASP A 154 2.12 -1.20 -4.63
C ASP A 154 1.55 -1.49 -6.03
N GLN A 155 2.30 -1.27 -7.12
CA GLN A 155 1.82 -1.48 -8.51
C GLN A 155 1.21 -2.87 -8.74
N GLU A 156 1.88 -3.92 -8.25
CA GLU A 156 1.41 -5.29 -8.36
C GLU A 156 0.10 -5.50 -7.60
N ARG A 157 0.02 -5.05 -6.35
CA ARG A 157 -1.19 -5.17 -5.51
C ARG A 157 -2.38 -4.41 -6.09
N VAL A 158 -2.16 -3.20 -6.60
CA VAL A 158 -3.20 -2.42 -7.27
C VAL A 158 -3.66 -3.11 -8.56
N MET A 159 -2.73 -3.71 -9.31
CA MET A 159 -3.08 -4.48 -10.51
C MET A 159 -3.91 -5.74 -10.18
N GLU A 160 -3.53 -6.49 -9.15
CA GLU A 160 -4.28 -7.66 -8.66
C GLU A 160 -5.72 -7.28 -8.28
N VAL A 161 -5.89 -6.14 -7.60
CA VAL A 161 -7.22 -5.62 -7.27
C VAL A 161 -8.03 -5.27 -8.53
N VAL A 162 -7.42 -4.68 -9.55
CA VAL A 162 -8.10 -4.40 -10.83
C VAL A 162 -8.54 -5.70 -11.52
N VAL A 163 -7.69 -6.73 -11.55
CA VAL A 163 -8.04 -8.06 -12.11
C VAL A 163 -9.19 -8.71 -11.33
N TYR A 164 -9.14 -8.65 -10.00
CA TYR A 164 -10.22 -9.12 -9.14
C TYR A 164 -11.55 -8.41 -9.47
N LEU A 165 -11.53 -7.08 -9.59
CA LEU A 165 -12.70 -6.28 -9.90
C LEU A 165 -13.26 -6.55 -11.30
N ASP A 166 -12.39 -6.71 -12.29
CA ASP A 166 -12.80 -7.09 -13.65
C ASP A 166 -13.52 -8.44 -13.67
N THR A 167 -13.04 -9.40 -12.87
CA THR A 167 -13.64 -10.74 -12.75
C THR A 167 -15.05 -10.66 -12.16
N ILE A 168 -15.25 -9.92 -11.07
CA ILE A 168 -16.55 -9.86 -10.39
C ILE A 168 -17.56 -8.91 -11.09
N ASN A 169 -17.08 -7.91 -11.81
CA ASN A 169 -17.93 -6.92 -12.49
C ASN A 169 -18.15 -7.23 -13.98
N GLY A 170 -17.41 -8.19 -14.56
CA GLY A 170 -17.43 -8.45 -16.00
C GLY A 170 -16.85 -7.30 -16.83
N THR A 171 -15.90 -6.55 -16.27
CA THR A 171 -15.22 -5.42 -16.94
C THR A 171 -13.84 -5.85 -17.48
N ASN A 172 -13.13 -4.90 -18.12
CA ASN A 172 -11.82 -5.17 -18.71
C ASN A 172 -10.87 -3.97 -18.57
N ASN A 173 -10.72 -3.47 -17.34
CA ASN A 173 -9.79 -2.41 -17.00
C ASN A 173 -8.33 -2.87 -17.06
N PHE A 174 -8.05 -4.12 -16.70
CA PHE A 174 -6.72 -4.74 -16.77
C PHE A 174 -6.10 -4.60 -18.17
N ALA A 175 -6.87 -4.82 -19.24
CA ALA A 175 -6.38 -4.73 -20.61
C ALA A 175 -5.83 -3.34 -20.97
N LYS A 176 -6.29 -2.26 -20.31
CA LYS A 176 -5.77 -0.90 -20.52
C LYS A 176 -4.33 -0.77 -20.03
N HIS A 177 -3.97 -1.54 -19.01
CA HIS A 177 -2.70 -1.45 -18.30
C HIS A 177 -1.69 -2.51 -18.73
N MET A 178 -2.13 -3.57 -19.43
CA MET A 178 -1.33 -4.74 -19.79
C MET A 178 0.01 -4.38 -20.46
N ILE A 179 0.00 -3.45 -21.43
CA ILE A 179 1.24 -3.03 -22.13
C ILE A 179 2.23 -2.36 -21.16
N ASN A 180 1.74 -1.48 -20.28
CA ASN A 180 2.60 -0.79 -19.32
C ASN A 180 3.08 -1.73 -18.22
N TRP A 181 2.25 -2.69 -17.83
CA TRP A 181 2.60 -3.78 -16.91
C TRP A 181 3.76 -4.61 -17.44
N GLU A 182 3.64 -5.15 -18.67
CA GLU A 182 4.70 -5.95 -19.30
C GLU A 182 6.01 -5.16 -19.39
N LYS A 183 5.95 -3.90 -19.86
CA LYS A 183 7.11 -3.00 -19.90
C LYS A 183 7.73 -2.76 -18.54
N MET A 184 6.91 -2.58 -17.50
CA MET A 184 7.39 -2.39 -16.13
C MET A 184 8.18 -3.61 -15.66
N LEU A 185 7.63 -4.81 -15.86
CA LEU A 185 8.27 -6.08 -15.48
C LEU A 185 9.59 -6.31 -16.23
N GLU A 186 9.63 -6.03 -17.53
CA GLU A 186 10.85 -6.09 -18.33
C GLU A 186 11.93 -5.14 -17.80
N ASN A 187 11.54 -3.90 -17.50
CA ASN A 187 12.45 -2.89 -16.97
C ASN A 187 12.97 -3.25 -15.57
N GLN A 188 12.10 -3.71 -14.67
CA GLN A 188 12.49 -4.16 -13.33
C GLN A 188 13.44 -5.36 -13.39
N ASN A 189 13.21 -6.29 -14.31
CA ASN A 189 14.14 -7.40 -14.57
C ASN A 189 15.50 -6.91 -15.07
N ALA A 190 15.51 -5.97 -16.00
CA ALA A 190 16.74 -5.38 -16.51
C ALA A 190 17.54 -4.67 -15.40
N ILE A 191 16.86 -3.86 -14.58
CA ILE A 191 17.45 -3.17 -13.41
C ILE A 191 18.04 -4.20 -12.43
N SER A 192 17.29 -5.26 -12.11
CA SER A 192 17.73 -6.32 -11.19
C SER A 192 18.97 -7.05 -11.72
N LYS A 193 19.03 -7.35 -13.02
CA LYS A 193 20.21 -7.96 -13.65
C LYS A 193 21.45 -7.07 -13.51
N VAL A 194 21.32 -5.77 -13.77
CA VAL A 194 22.44 -4.81 -13.64
C VAL A 194 22.94 -4.78 -12.19
N ARG A 195 22.02 -4.70 -11.22
CA ARG A 195 22.37 -4.71 -9.79
C ARG A 195 23.08 -6.00 -9.38
N ASN A 196 22.58 -7.15 -9.84
CA ASN A 196 23.21 -8.45 -9.56
C ASN A 196 24.63 -8.52 -10.12
N ILE A 197 24.88 -7.99 -11.32
CA ILE A 197 26.23 -7.92 -11.89
C ILE A 197 27.15 -7.01 -11.05
N GLN A 198 26.64 -5.87 -10.59
CA GLN A 198 27.41 -4.97 -9.71
C GLN A 198 27.75 -5.63 -8.37
N THR A 199 26.79 -6.30 -7.74
CA THR A 199 27.00 -7.07 -6.51
C THR A 199 28.02 -8.19 -6.73
N ALA A 200 27.91 -8.93 -7.83
CA ALA A 200 28.87 -9.99 -8.17
C ALA A 200 30.30 -9.47 -8.30
N LYS A 201 30.49 -8.29 -8.93
CA LYS A 201 31.80 -7.62 -8.99
C LYS A 201 32.33 -7.23 -7.61
N PHE A 202 31.46 -6.77 -6.71
CA PHE A 202 31.85 -6.46 -5.34
C PHE A 202 32.27 -7.73 -4.58
N ILE A 203 31.50 -8.82 -4.69
CA ILE A 203 31.83 -10.13 -4.11
C ILE A 203 33.15 -10.65 -4.69
N GLU A 204 33.38 -10.54 -5.99
CA GLU A 204 34.63 -10.98 -6.61
C GLU A 204 35.85 -10.27 -6.02
N GLN A 205 35.73 -8.96 -5.77
CA GLN A 205 36.81 -8.14 -5.18
C GLN A 205 37.13 -8.50 -3.73
N HIS A 206 36.15 -8.94 -2.94
CA HIS A 206 36.31 -9.15 -1.49
C HIS A 206 36.36 -10.62 -1.08
N GLU A 207 35.72 -11.50 -1.84
CA GLU A 207 35.48 -12.91 -1.52
C GLU A 207 35.93 -13.87 -2.65
N GLY A 208 36.33 -13.33 -3.80
CA GLY A 208 36.90 -14.09 -4.92
C GLY A 208 35.90 -14.56 -5.98
N GLU A 209 36.43 -14.92 -7.14
CA GLU A 209 35.67 -15.24 -8.36
C GLU A 209 34.69 -16.42 -8.18
N ALA A 210 35.07 -17.43 -7.39
CA ALA A 210 34.20 -18.59 -7.14
C ALA A 210 32.89 -18.19 -6.44
N LYS A 211 32.96 -17.27 -5.46
CA LYS A 211 31.80 -16.78 -4.72
C LYS A 211 30.90 -15.88 -5.57
N ALA A 212 31.49 -15.05 -6.42
CA ALA A 212 30.75 -14.24 -7.37
C ALA A 212 29.96 -15.09 -8.39
N LYS A 213 30.56 -16.17 -8.89
CA LYS A 213 29.89 -17.13 -9.80
C LYS A 213 28.77 -17.90 -9.11
N GLU A 214 28.99 -18.33 -7.86
CA GLU A 214 27.96 -18.97 -7.03
C GLU A 214 26.74 -18.04 -6.84
N PHE A 215 26.98 -16.77 -6.52
CA PHE A 215 25.94 -15.75 -6.40
C PHE A 215 25.17 -15.53 -7.71
N LEU A 216 25.87 -15.36 -8.85
CA LEU A 216 25.20 -15.15 -10.14
C LEU A 216 24.34 -16.35 -10.55
N ALA A 217 24.80 -17.58 -10.28
CA ALA A 217 24.05 -18.79 -10.57
C ALA A 217 22.79 -18.92 -9.69
N SER A 218 22.84 -18.46 -8.43
CA SER A 218 21.66 -18.52 -7.55
C SER A 218 20.59 -17.51 -7.98
N VAL A 219 20.98 -16.30 -8.38
CA VAL A 219 20.03 -15.26 -8.81
C VAL A 219 19.52 -15.46 -10.24
N SER A 220 20.27 -16.13 -11.13
CA SER A 220 19.78 -16.46 -12.47
C SER A 220 18.69 -17.55 -12.47
N ASN A 221 18.64 -18.37 -11.41
CA ASN A 221 17.64 -19.42 -11.24
C ASN A 221 16.37 -18.93 -10.54
N LEU A 222 16.35 -17.70 -10.02
CA LEU A 222 15.15 -17.05 -9.52
C LEU A 222 14.23 -16.72 -10.70
N LYS A 223 13.25 -17.60 -10.95
CA LYS A 223 12.11 -17.25 -11.81
C LYS A 223 11.23 -16.30 -11.03
N PHE A 224 11.20 -15.03 -11.41
CA PHE A 224 10.16 -14.12 -10.95
C PHE A 224 8.84 -14.58 -11.56
N ASN A 225 7.96 -15.08 -10.71
CA ASN A 225 6.63 -15.52 -11.12
C ASN A 225 5.70 -14.31 -11.02
N TYR A 226 5.59 -13.54 -12.10
CA TYR A 226 4.72 -12.35 -12.18
C TYR A 226 3.25 -12.71 -12.37
N ASN A 227 2.81 -13.81 -11.77
CA ASN A 227 1.41 -14.19 -11.80
C ASN A 227 0.70 -13.33 -10.77
N LEU A 228 -0.18 -12.45 -11.25
CA LEU A 228 -1.06 -11.67 -10.40
C LEU A 228 -1.89 -12.61 -9.54
N ASP A 229 -1.76 -12.49 -8.23
CA ASP A 229 -2.47 -13.29 -7.24
C ASP A 229 -3.66 -12.50 -6.70
N THR A 230 -4.87 -12.98 -6.92
CA THR A 230 -6.09 -12.36 -6.38
C THR A 230 -6.64 -13.06 -5.14
N GLU A 231 -6.05 -14.18 -4.71
CA GLU A 231 -6.58 -15.00 -3.62
C GLU A 231 -6.57 -14.25 -2.28
N TRP A 232 -5.56 -13.41 -2.06
CA TRP A 232 -5.41 -12.61 -0.84
C TRP A 232 -6.55 -11.61 -0.60
N ILE A 233 -7.32 -11.24 -1.62
CA ILE A 233 -8.36 -10.20 -1.54
C ILE A 233 -9.62 -10.73 -0.86
N THR A 234 -9.99 -11.99 -1.14
CA THR A 234 -11.33 -12.50 -0.87
C THR A 234 -11.67 -12.54 0.62
N ALA A 235 -10.79 -13.11 1.44
CA ALA A 235 -11.07 -13.30 2.86
C ALA A 235 -11.05 -11.98 3.67
N PRO A 236 -10.08 -11.07 3.47
CA PRO A 236 -10.13 -9.73 4.07
C PRO A 236 -11.36 -8.92 3.65
N LEU A 237 -11.76 -9.00 2.38
CA LEU A 237 -12.94 -8.29 1.87
C LEU A 237 -14.24 -8.84 2.47
N GLN A 238 -14.32 -10.16 2.68
CA GLN A 238 -15.44 -10.77 3.39
C GLN A 238 -15.51 -10.31 4.86
N LEU A 239 -14.38 -10.26 5.57
CA LEU A 239 -14.34 -9.75 6.94
C LEU A 239 -14.75 -8.26 7.02
N LEU A 240 -14.30 -7.43 6.07
CA LEU A 240 -14.72 -6.02 5.98
C LEU A 240 -16.24 -5.89 5.85
N LYS A 241 -16.88 -6.74 5.04
CA LYS A 241 -18.35 -6.79 4.91
C LYS A 241 -19.01 -7.15 6.24
N GLU A 242 -18.52 -8.18 6.91
CA GLU A 242 -19.05 -8.62 8.21
C GLU A 242 -18.92 -7.55 9.29
N LEU A 243 -17.75 -6.90 9.38
CA LEU A 243 -17.53 -5.80 10.31
C LEU A 243 -18.39 -4.58 9.96
N ARG A 244 -18.57 -4.26 8.68
CA ARG A 244 -19.49 -3.18 8.26
C ARG A 244 -20.91 -3.46 8.72
N GLU A 245 -21.42 -4.66 8.48
CA GLU A 245 -22.78 -5.02 8.92
C GLU A 245 -22.94 -4.96 10.45
N TYR A 246 -21.90 -5.31 11.20
CA TYR A 246 -21.92 -5.23 12.66
C TYR A 246 -21.81 -3.79 13.20
N CYS A 247 -21.05 -2.92 12.52
CA CYS A 247 -20.73 -1.56 12.99
C CYS A 247 -21.73 -0.50 12.51
N LYS A 248 -22.75 -0.88 11.73
CA LYS A 248 -23.93 -0.04 11.47
C LYS A 248 -24.60 0.37 12.79
#